data_AF-A0A2X2CAN2-F1
#
_entry.id   AF-A0A2X2CAN2-F1
#
_cell.length_a   1.000
_cell.length_b   1.000
_cell.length_c   1.000
_cell.angle_alpha   90.00
_cell.angle_beta   90.00
_cell.angle_gamma   90.00
#
_symmetry.space_group_name_H-M   'P 1'
#
loop_
_entity.id
_entity.type
_entity.pdbx_description
1 polymer ?
#
loop_
_entity_poly.entity_id
_entity_poly.type
_entity_poly.pdbx_seq_one_letter_code
_entity_poly.pdbx_strand_id
1 'polypeptide(L)'
;MSIFLARISKGRTVRELCLGMVSGLTAGTWLIWTILGGNTLQLIDQNILNIPQLIDQYGVPRAIIETWAALPLSTATMWGFFILCFIATVTLINACSYTLAMSTCRSMKEGAEPPLLVRIGWSVLVGIIGIILLALGGLKPIQTAIIAGGCPLFFVNIMVTLSFIKDAKVHWKD
;
A
#
# COMPACT_ATOMS: atom_id res chain seq x y z
N MET A 1 2.85 -6.97 -5.29
CA MET A 1 4.05 -7.00 -4.42
C MET A 1 5.03 -8.10 -4.80
N SER A 2 4.61 -9.37 -4.92
CA SER A 2 5.53 -10.49 -5.22
C SER A 2 6.33 -10.33 -6.52
N ILE A 3 5.74 -9.73 -7.57
CA ILE A 3 6.45 -9.40 -8.81
C ILE A 3 7.61 -8.43 -8.57
N PHE A 4 7.40 -7.40 -7.74
CA PHE A 4 8.45 -6.43 -7.40
C PHE A 4 9.59 -7.10 -6.63
N LEU A 5 9.25 -7.90 -5.60
CA LEU A 5 10.23 -8.66 -4.83
C LEU A 5 11.03 -9.63 -5.70
N ALA A 6 10.38 -10.29 -6.67
CA ALA A 6 11.06 -11.17 -7.62
C ALA A 6 12.05 -10.41 -8.51
N ARG A 7 11.67 -9.23 -9.03
CA ARG A 7 12.55 -8.42 -9.90
C ARG A 7 13.84 -7.98 -9.20
N ILE A 8 13.76 -7.58 -7.93
CA ILE A 8 14.94 -7.15 -7.16
C ILE A 8 15.74 -8.30 -6.53
N SER A 9 15.29 -9.55 -6.69
CA SER A 9 15.90 -10.74 -6.09
C SER A 9 16.60 -11.66 -7.09
N LYS A 10 16.86 -11.19 -8.32
CA LYS A 10 17.58 -11.97 -9.34
C LYS A 10 18.97 -12.38 -8.81
N GLY A 11 19.27 -13.67 -8.84
CA GLY A 11 20.56 -14.23 -8.39
C GLY A 11 20.61 -14.65 -6.92
N ARG A 12 19.54 -14.48 -6.14
CA ARG A 12 19.44 -14.98 -4.75
C ARG A 12 18.90 -16.40 -4.72
N THR A 13 19.28 -17.18 -3.70
CA THR A 13 18.66 -18.48 -3.46
C THR A 13 17.21 -18.33 -2.94
N VAL A 14 16.39 -19.37 -3.09
CA VAL A 14 15.00 -19.37 -2.59
C VAL A 14 14.97 -19.13 -1.07
N ARG A 15 15.90 -19.77 -0.33
CA ARG A 15 15.99 -19.61 1.13
C ARG A 15 16.36 -18.19 1.53
N GLU A 16 17.35 -17.58 0.86
CA GLU A 16 17.74 -16.18 1.11
C GLU A 16 16.62 -15.21 0.78
N LEU A 17 15.87 -15.43 -0.31
CA LEU A 17 14.72 -14.61 -0.65
C LEU A 17 13.68 -14.67 0.47
N CYS A 18 13.29 -15.86 0.90
CA CYS A 18 12.29 -16.05 1.96
C CYS A 18 12.72 -15.39 3.28
N LEU A 19 13.94 -15.65 3.76
CA LEU A 19 14.43 -15.09 5.03
C LEU A 19 14.64 -13.57 4.92
N GLY A 20 15.26 -13.12 3.82
CA GLY A 20 15.56 -11.70 3.61
C GLY A 20 14.31 -10.84 3.49
N MET A 21 13.31 -11.31 2.74
CA MET A 21 12.06 -10.54 2.59
C MET A 21 11.28 -10.49 3.90
N VAL A 22 11.17 -11.60 4.64
CA VAL A 22 10.39 -11.65 5.89
C VAL A 22 11.05 -10.76 6.94
N SER A 23 12.35 -10.88 7.14
CA SER A 23 13.08 -10.08 8.12
C SER A 23 13.04 -8.58 7.78
N GLY A 24 13.36 -8.22 6.53
CA GLY A 24 13.42 -6.82 6.11
C GLY A 24 12.06 -6.11 6.14
N LEU A 25 11.01 -6.76 5.62
CA LEU A 25 9.66 -6.18 5.59
C LEU A 25 9.05 -6.10 6.99
N THR A 26 9.25 -7.13 7.81
CA THR A 26 8.75 -7.13 9.20
C THR A 26 9.43 -6.03 10.02
N ALA A 27 10.75 -5.89 9.95
CA ALA A 27 11.46 -4.84 10.66
C ALA A 27 10.94 -3.43 10.32
N GLY A 28 10.71 -3.14 9.03
CA GLY A 28 10.15 -1.86 8.60
C GLY A 28 8.75 -1.60 9.14
N THR A 29 7.85 -2.58 9.00
CA THR A 29 6.45 -2.44 9.47
C THR A 29 6.34 -2.39 11.00
N TRP A 30 7.15 -3.17 11.73
CA TRP A 30 7.22 -3.13 13.19
C TRP A 30 7.68 -1.77 13.68
N LEU A 31 8.72 -1.21 13.07
CA LEU A 31 9.24 0.11 13.46
C LEU A 31 8.17 1.19 13.29
N ILE A 32 7.49 1.20 12.14
CA ILE A 32 6.43 2.18 11.85
C ILE A 32 5.29 2.07 12.87
N TRP A 33 4.78 0.86 13.11
CA TRP A 33 3.64 0.67 14.01
C TRP A 33 3.99 0.86 15.48
N THR A 34 5.20 0.49 15.91
CA THR A 34 5.65 0.70 17.29
C THR A 34 5.78 2.18 17.60
N ILE A 35 6.36 2.96 16.68
CA ILE A 35 6.57 4.40 16.90
C ILE A 35 5.24 5.15 16.84
N LEU A 36 4.46 4.99 15.77
CA LEU A 36 3.21 5.74 15.60
C LEU A 36 2.11 5.27 16.56
N GLY A 37 2.03 3.96 16.79
CA GLY A 37 1.11 3.35 17.74
C GLY A 37 1.48 3.71 19.19
N GLY A 38 2.76 3.65 19.55
CA GLY A 38 3.26 4.05 20.85
C GLY A 38 3.00 5.53 21.16
N ASN A 39 3.25 6.42 20.19
CA ASN A 39 2.91 7.85 20.31
C ASN A 39 1.42 8.05 20.57
N THR A 40 0.57 7.42 19.74
CA THR A 40 -0.89 7.53 19.88
C THR A 40 -1.37 7.01 21.23
N LEU A 41 -0.84 5.86 21.68
CA LEU A 41 -1.18 5.26 22.97
C LEU A 41 -0.82 6.19 24.14
N GLN A 42 0.38 6.78 24.13
CA GLN A 42 0.79 7.72 25.18
C GLN A 42 -0.12 8.96 25.26
N LEU A 43 -0.55 9.48 24.10
CA LEU A 43 -1.45 10.63 24.05
C LEU A 43 -2.85 10.32 24.60
N ILE A 44 -3.32 9.07 24.43
CA ILE A 44 -4.56 8.58 25.03
C ILE A 44 -4.38 8.41 26.55
N ASP A 45 -3.33 7.72 26.98
CA ASP A 45 -3.08 7.41 28.40
C ASP A 45 -2.93 8.68 29.25
N GLN A 46 -2.24 9.68 28.73
CA GLN A 46 -2.06 10.97 29.39
C GLN A 46 -3.27 11.91 29.22
N ASN A 47 -4.33 11.48 28.53
CA ASN A 47 -5.54 12.26 28.24
C ASN A 47 -5.28 13.60 27.53
N ILE A 48 -4.22 13.72 26.71
CA ILE A 48 -3.97 14.93 25.90
C ILE A 48 -5.03 15.02 24.78
N LEU A 49 -5.39 13.90 24.18
CA LEU A 49 -6.34 13.84 23.06
C LEU A 49 -7.52 12.92 23.38
N ASN A 50 -8.73 13.43 23.19
CA ASN A 50 -9.94 12.61 23.18
C ASN A 50 -10.21 12.10 21.75
N ILE A 51 -9.55 10.99 21.40
CA ILE A 51 -9.65 10.39 20.06
C ILE A 51 -11.10 10.02 19.68
N PRO A 52 -11.91 9.37 20.55
CA PRO A 52 -13.31 9.09 20.23
C PRO A 52 -14.10 10.33 19.81
N GLN A 53 -13.97 11.42 20.58
CA GLN A 53 -14.65 12.68 20.28
C GLN A 53 -14.18 13.30 18.96
N LEU A 54 -12.87 13.26 18.68
CA LEU A 54 -12.31 13.75 17.41
C LEU A 54 -12.81 12.96 16.20
N ILE A 55 -12.95 11.64 16.34
CA ILE A 55 -13.47 10.78 15.28
C ILE A 55 -14.94 11.08 15.02
N ASP A 56 -15.75 11.23 16.06
CA ASP A 56 -17.19 11.51 15.90
C ASP A 56 -17.42 12.89 15.27
N GLN A 57 -16.59 13.88 15.59
CA GLN A 57 -16.76 15.25 15.12
C GLN A 57 -16.16 15.51 13.73
N TYR A 58 -14.99 14.95 13.44
CA TYR A 58 -14.20 15.29 12.24
C TYR A 58 -13.73 14.07 11.42
N GLY A 59 -13.98 12.86 11.91
CA GLY A 59 -13.55 11.62 11.27
C GLY A 59 -12.13 11.18 11.62
N VAL A 60 -11.83 9.94 11.26
CA VAL A 60 -10.54 9.25 11.52
C VAL A 60 -9.31 10.01 11.00
N PRO A 61 -9.31 10.60 9.77
CA PRO A 61 -8.13 11.30 9.27
C PRO A 61 -7.72 12.47 10.16
N ARG A 62 -8.71 13.18 10.75
CA ARG A 62 -8.43 14.30 11.65
C ARG A 62 -7.81 13.81 12.95
N ALA A 63 -8.34 12.75 13.54
CA ALA A 63 -7.79 12.17 14.77
C ALA A 63 -6.31 11.77 14.61
N ILE A 64 -5.92 11.22 13.45
CA ILE A 64 -4.51 10.87 13.14
C ILE A 64 -3.65 12.14 13.05
N ILE A 65 -4.12 13.18 12.38
CA ILE A 65 -3.37 14.44 12.26
C ILE A 65 -3.14 15.10 13.63
N GLU A 66 -4.13 15.05 14.52
CA GLU A 66 -4.00 15.59 15.88
C GLU A 66 -2.90 14.86 16.68
N THR A 67 -2.69 13.55 16.47
CA THR A 67 -1.59 12.83 17.14
C THR A 67 -0.21 13.27 16.64
N TRP A 68 -0.10 13.70 15.39
CA TRP A 68 1.14 14.24 14.83
C TRP A 68 1.37 15.69 15.26
N ALA A 69 0.30 16.48 15.33
CA ALA A 69 0.35 17.87 15.77
C ALA A 69 0.70 18.01 17.26
N ALA A 70 0.40 16.99 18.07
CA ALA A 70 0.75 16.93 19.50
C ALA A 70 2.26 16.71 19.76
N LEU A 71 3.06 16.39 18.74
CA LEU A 71 4.50 16.26 18.87
C LEU A 71 5.19 17.63 19.04
N PRO A 72 6.39 17.67 19.65
CA PRO A 72 7.22 18.88 19.69
C PRO A 72 7.48 19.42 18.27
N LEU A 73 7.63 20.75 18.16
CA LEU A 73 7.79 21.45 16.88
C LEU A 73 6.63 21.19 15.90
N SER A 74 5.39 21.22 16.42
CA SER A 74 4.14 20.90 15.71
C SER A 74 4.11 21.36 14.24
N THR A 75 4.40 22.63 13.96
CA THR A 75 4.41 23.17 12.59
C THR A 75 5.40 22.45 11.67
N ALA A 76 6.64 22.23 12.13
CA ALA A 76 7.67 21.56 11.32
C ALA A 76 7.34 20.07 11.11
N THR A 77 6.88 19.40 12.16
CA THR A 77 6.45 17.98 12.10
C THR A 77 5.30 17.79 11.12
N MET A 78 4.32 18.70 11.15
CA MET A 78 3.19 18.71 10.22
C MET A 78 3.61 18.93 8.77
N TRP A 79 4.53 19.86 8.50
CA TRP A 79 5.11 20.03 7.16
C TRP A 79 5.83 18.77 6.68
N GLY A 80 6.58 18.10 7.58
CA GLY A 80 7.25 16.84 7.29
C GLY A 80 6.27 15.74 6.84
N PHE A 81 5.22 15.50 7.62
CA PHE A 81 4.19 14.51 7.27
C PHE A 81 3.40 14.89 6.02
N PHE A 82 3.09 16.17 5.82
CA PHE A 82 2.42 16.64 4.62
C PHE A 82 3.24 16.31 3.36
N ILE A 83 4.52 16.68 3.34
CA ILE A 83 5.41 16.38 2.22
C ILE A 83 5.52 14.87 2.01
N LEU A 84 5.71 14.10 3.08
CA LEU A 84 5.81 12.64 3.03
C LEU A 84 4.57 11.99 2.40
N CYS A 85 3.37 12.32 2.89
CA CYS A 85 2.12 11.77 2.37
C CYS A 85 1.86 12.21 0.92
N PHE A 86 2.22 13.44 0.56
CA PHE A 86 2.07 13.96 -0.79
C PHE A 86 2.95 13.20 -1.78
N ILE A 87 4.27 13.10 -1.53
CA ILE A 87 5.19 12.38 -2.43
C ILE A 87 4.88 10.87 -2.48
N ALA A 88 4.47 10.27 -1.37
CA ALA A 88 4.05 8.87 -1.31
C ALA A 88 2.82 8.63 -2.20
N THR A 89 1.85 9.56 -2.19
CA THR A 89 0.66 9.46 -3.03
C THR A 89 1.01 9.64 -4.50
N VAL A 90 1.84 10.63 -4.85
CA VAL A 90 2.27 10.86 -6.24
C VAL A 90 3.00 9.65 -6.82
N THR A 91 3.96 9.09 -6.06
CA THR A 91 4.70 7.90 -6.48
C THR A 91 3.81 6.65 -6.56
N LEU A 92 2.81 6.53 -5.68
CA LEU A 92 1.82 5.46 -5.73
C LEU A 92 0.94 5.55 -6.98
N ILE A 93 0.39 6.72 -7.31
CA ILE A 93 -0.41 6.94 -8.53
C ILE A 93 0.41 6.65 -9.79
N ASN A 94 1.68 7.05 -9.80
CA ASN A 94 2.61 6.77 -10.89
C ASN A 94 2.78 5.25 -11.10
N ALA A 95 2.94 4.47 -10.03
CA ALA A 95 3.09 3.01 -10.08
C ALA A 95 1.77 2.28 -10.42
N CYS A 96 0.64 2.71 -9.87
CA CYS A 96 -0.68 2.15 -10.14
C CYS A 96 -1.06 2.32 -11.62
N SER A 97 -0.95 3.54 -12.15
CA SER A 97 -1.25 3.84 -13.55
C SER A 97 -0.35 3.06 -14.51
N TYR A 98 0.94 2.91 -14.19
CA TYR A 98 1.88 2.11 -14.97
C TYR A 98 1.47 0.64 -15.01
N THR A 99 1.16 0.06 -13.84
CA THR A 99 0.77 -1.36 -13.74
C THR A 99 -0.51 -1.65 -14.52
N LEU A 100 -1.54 -0.79 -14.38
CA LEU A 100 -2.80 -0.94 -15.09
C LEU A 100 -2.63 -0.83 -16.61
N ALA A 101 -1.83 0.14 -17.07
CA ALA A 101 -1.59 0.33 -18.49
C ALA A 101 -0.82 -0.86 -19.10
N MET A 102 0.21 -1.36 -18.40
CA MET A 102 0.96 -2.54 -18.83
C MET A 102 0.12 -3.81 -18.87
N SER A 103 -0.84 -3.97 -17.96
CA SER A 103 -1.72 -5.14 -17.93
C SER A 103 -2.88 -5.11 -18.94
N THR A 104 -3.20 -3.94 -19.50
CA THR A 104 -4.38 -3.74 -20.39
C THR A 104 -4.00 -3.47 -21.84
N CYS A 105 -2.74 -3.14 -22.12
CA CYS A 105 -2.24 -3.00 -23.48
C CYS A 105 -1.85 -4.35 -24.10
N ARG A 106 -1.90 -4.43 -25.43
CA ARG A 106 -1.37 -5.60 -26.18
C ARG A 106 0.11 -5.80 -25.86
N SER A 107 0.60 -7.03 -25.99
CA SER A 107 2.00 -7.37 -25.78
C SER A 107 2.92 -6.38 -26.48
N MET A 108 3.67 -5.63 -25.69
CA MET A 108 4.68 -4.70 -26.17
C MET A 108 6.07 -5.33 -26.07
N LYS A 109 7.04 -4.73 -26.76
CA LYS A 109 8.44 -5.11 -26.60
C LYS A 109 8.87 -4.92 -25.15
N GLU A 110 9.72 -5.81 -24.65
CA GLU A 110 10.27 -5.69 -23.31
C GLU A 110 11.01 -4.35 -23.17
N GLY A 111 10.72 -3.60 -22.11
CA GLY A 111 11.26 -2.26 -21.88
C GLY A 111 10.53 -1.11 -22.60
N ALA A 112 9.49 -1.39 -23.39
CA ALA A 112 8.66 -0.33 -23.96
C ALA A 112 7.70 0.26 -22.91
N GLU A 113 7.56 1.58 -22.92
CA GLU A 113 6.60 2.29 -22.08
C GLU A 113 5.17 2.12 -22.63
N PRO A 114 4.16 2.00 -21.75
CA PRO A 114 2.77 1.91 -22.18
C PRO A 114 2.28 3.23 -22.80
N PRO A 115 1.28 3.18 -23.70
CA PRO A 115 0.68 4.36 -24.28
C PRO A 115 0.23 5.38 -23.22
N LEU A 116 0.68 6.62 -23.36
CA LEU A 116 0.44 7.71 -22.40
C LEU A 116 -1.06 7.93 -22.13
N LEU A 117 -1.89 7.89 -23.18
CA LEU A 117 -3.34 8.09 -23.05
C LEU A 117 -4.01 6.99 -22.20
N VAL A 118 -3.58 5.74 -22.34
CA VAL A 118 -4.09 4.62 -21.52
C VAL A 118 -3.69 4.80 -20.07
N ARG A 119 -2.43 5.20 -19.84
CA ARG A 119 -1.90 5.46 -18.49
C ARG A 119 -2.67 6.59 -17.77
N ILE A 120 -2.91 7.70 -18.47
CA ILE A 120 -3.68 8.84 -17.93
C ILE A 120 -5.15 8.44 -17.72
N GLY A 121 -5.75 7.70 -18.65
CA GLY A 121 -7.13 7.21 -18.50
C GLY A 121 -7.31 6.39 -17.21
N TRP A 122 -6.37 5.50 -16.91
CA TRP A 122 -6.39 4.72 -15.67
C TRP A 122 -6.15 5.57 -14.42
N SER A 123 -5.26 6.57 -14.44
CA SER A 123 -5.05 7.43 -13.27
C SER A 123 -6.30 8.26 -12.94
N VAL A 124 -6.99 8.77 -13.96
CA VAL A 124 -8.27 9.49 -13.80
C VAL A 124 -9.33 8.56 -13.20
N LEU A 125 -9.47 7.34 -13.70
CA LEU A 125 -10.45 6.39 -13.17
C LEU A 125 -10.19 6.03 -11.70
N VAL A 126 -8.92 5.80 -11.32
CA VAL A 126 -8.54 5.56 -9.92
C VAL A 126 -8.86 6.78 -9.05
N GLY A 127 -8.64 8.00 -9.56
CA GLY A 127 -9.04 9.23 -8.88
C GLY A 127 -10.55 9.34 -8.68
N ILE A 128 -11.35 8.97 -9.69
CA ILE A 128 -12.82 8.93 -9.61
C ILE A 128 -13.27 7.95 -8.51
N ILE A 129 -12.68 6.76 -8.45
CA ILE A 129 -12.98 5.79 -7.38
C ILE A 129 -12.60 6.38 -6.02
N GLY A 130 -11.46 7.04 -5.92
CA GLY A 130 -11.01 7.72 -4.70
C GLY A 130 -11.99 8.78 -4.19
N ILE A 131 -12.47 9.68 -5.07
CA ILE A 131 -13.43 10.72 -4.66
C ILE A 131 -14.78 10.13 -4.26
N ILE A 132 -15.24 9.07 -4.94
CA ILE A 132 -16.48 8.37 -4.57
C ILE A 132 -16.33 7.72 -3.18
N LEU A 133 -15.20 7.07 -2.91
CA LEU A 133 -14.93 6.47 -1.59
C LEU A 133 -14.88 7.52 -0.48
N LEU A 134 -14.29 8.69 -0.75
CA LEU A 134 -14.29 9.81 0.18
C LEU A 134 -15.71 10.38 0.39
N ALA A 135 -16.52 10.47 -0.66
CA ALA A 135 -17.90 10.94 -0.58
C ALA A 135 -18.82 9.97 0.20
N LEU A 136 -18.58 8.66 0.11
CA LEU A 136 -19.28 7.66 0.92
C LEU A 136 -18.93 7.76 2.41
N GLY A 137 -17.74 8.27 2.74
CA GLY A 137 -17.31 8.57 4.10
C GLY A 137 -16.95 7.36 4.95
N GLY A 138 -16.16 7.61 5.99
CA GLY A 138 -15.75 6.58 6.96
C GLY A 138 -14.84 5.49 6.38
N LEU A 139 -14.67 4.41 7.14
CA LEU A 139 -13.76 3.31 6.79
C LEU A 139 -14.45 2.14 6.07
N LYS A 140 -15.76 1.99 6.24
CA LYS A 140 -16.51 0.84 5.73
C LYS A 140 -16.51 0.70 4.21
N PRO A 141 -16.65 1.77 3.40
CA PRO A 141 -16.60 1.64 1.95
C PRO A 141 -15.26 1.08 1.46
N ILE A 142 -14.16 1.61 2.00
CA ILE A 142 -12.80 1.16 1.67
C ILE A 142 -12.60 -0.29 2.09
N GLN A 143 -12.99 -0.67 3.31
CA GLN A 143 -12.89 -2.05 3.78
C GLN A 143 -13.68 -3.02 2.89
N THR A 144 -14.90 -2.65 2.51
CA THR A 144 -15.77 -3.48 1.68
C THR A 144 -15.20 -3.67 0.28
N ALA A 145 -14.66 -2.61 -0.34
CA ALA A 145 -14.00 -2.69 -1.64
C ALA A 145 -12.78 -3.63 -1.61
N ILE A 146 -11.99 -3.59 -0.53
CA ILE A 146 -10.85 -4.49 -0.33
C ILE A 146 -11.30 -5.95 -0.19
N ILE A 147 -12.35 -6.23 0.59
CA ILE A 147 -12.90 -7.59 0.72
C ILE A 147 -13.41 -8.09 -0.62
N ALA A 148 -14.19 -7.27 -1.32
CA ALA A 148 -14.74 -7.61 -2.64
C ALA A 148 -13.64 -7.92 -3.66
N GLY A 149 -12.54 -7.15 -3.68
CA GLY A 149 -11.37 -7.42 -4.51
C GLY A 149 -10.53 -8.61 -4.04
N GLY A 150 -10.49 -8.89 -2.74
CA GLY A 150 -9.73 -9.99 -2.14
C GLY A 150 -10.32 -11.36 -2.47
N CYS A 151 -11.64 -11.49 -2.52
CA CYS A 151 -12.34 -12.75 -2.83
C CYS A 151 -11.89 -13.42 -4.14
N PRO A 152 -11.90 -12.76 -5.32
CA PRO A 152 -11.42 -13.38 -6.55
C PRO A 152 -9.90 -13.61 -6.53
N LEU A 153 -9.13 -12.69 -5.96
CA LEU A 153 -7.67 -12.79 -5.91
C LEU A 153 -7.17 -13.93 -5.02
N PHE A 154 -7.96 -14.36 -4.03
CA PHE A 154 -7.68 -15.56 -3.24
C PHE A 154 -7.47 -16.78 -4.13
N PHE A 155 -8.39 -17.02 -5.06
CA PHE A 155 -8.30 -18.15 -6.00
C PHE A 155 -7.14 -17.99 -6.96
N VAL A 156 -6.92 -16.78 -7.49
CA VAL A 156 -5.81 -16.49 -8.41
C VAL A 156 -4.46 -16.77 -7.74
N ASN A 157 -4.27 -16.34 -6.49
CA ASN A 157 -3.02 -16.56 -5.75
C ASN A 157 -2.73 -18.05 -5.53
N ILE A 158 -3.76 -18.85 -5.23
CA ILE A 158 -3.62 -20.30 -5.11
C ILE A 158 -3.27 -20.91 -6.47
N MET A 159 -3.97 -20.53 -7.54
CA MET A 159 -3.71 -21.04 -8.90
C MET A 159 -2.28 -20.77 -9.35
N VAL A 160 -1.77 -19.55 -9.14
CA VAL A 160 -0.40 -19.17 -9.49
C VAL A 160 0.62 -20.01 -8.72
N THR A 161 0.38 -20.25 -7.42
CA THR A 161 1.27 -21.06 -6.57
C THR A 161 1.26 -22.53 -6.99
N LEU A 162 0.09 -23.10 -7.26
CA LEU A 162 -0.05 -24.48 -7.77
C LEU A 162 0.60 -24.65 -9.15
N SER A 163 0.43 -23.66 -10.03
CA SER A 163 1.07 -23.64 -11.35
C SER A 163 2.58 -23.65 -11.23
N PHE A 164 3.15 -22.83 -10.34
CA PHE A 164 4.59 -22.82 -10.08
C PHE A 164 5.08 -24.16 -9.52
N ILE A 165 4.38 -24.74 -8.54
CA ILE A 165 4.77 -26.05 -7.96
C ILE A 165 4.75 -27.15 -9.05
N LYS A 166 3.76 -27.14 -9.94
CA LYS A 166 3.67 -28.10 -11.04
C LYS A 166 4.83 -27.94 -12.02
N ASP A 167 5.17 -26.71 -12.38
CA ASP A 167 6.27 -26.40 -13.29
C ASP A 167 7.64 -26.75 -12.68
N ALA A 168 7.85 -26.42 -11.41
CA ALA A 168 9.08 -26.73 -10.68
C ALA A 168 9.33 -28.24 -10.58
N LYS A 169 8.29 -29.08 -10.44
CA LYS A 169 8.47 -30.55 -10.44
C LYS A 169 9.05 -31.10 -11.75
N VAL A 170 8.85 -30.41 -12.86
CA VAL A 170 9.34 -30.81 -14.18
C VAL A 170 10.74 -30.24 -14.43
N HIS A 171 10.92 -28.95 -14.17
CA HIS A 171 12.11 -28.20 -14.60
C HIS A 171 13.14 -27.96 -13.49
N TRP A 172 12.76 -28.18 -12.23
CA TRP A 172 13.60 -27.93 -11.05
C TRP A 172 13.71 -29.22 -10.23
N LYS A 173 14.46 -30.18 -10.77
CA LYS A 173 14.82 -31.42 -10.10
C LYS A 173 16.25 -31.31 -9.55
N ASP A 174 16.38 -30.59 -8.45
CA ASP A 174 17.49 -30.66 -7.50
C ASP A 174 16.92 -30.46 -6.08
#